data_AF-A0A972DEW3-F1
#
_entry.id   AF-A0A972DEW3-F1
#
_cell.length_a   1.000
_cell.length_b   1.000
_cell.length_c   1.000
_cell.angle_alpha   90.00
_cell.angle_beta   90.00
_cell.angle_gamma   90.00
#
_symmetry.space_group_name_H-M   'P 1'
#
loop_
_entity.id
_entity.type
_entity.pdbx_description
1 polymer ?
#
loop_
_entity_poly.entity_id
_entity_poly.type
_entity_poly.pdbx_seq_one_letter_code
_entity_poly.pdbx_strand_id
1 'polypeptide(L)'
;MGIELDYTDAIVYCGMAFRLSWNETTWDGGNVGDIFTFDDPSKVFRRAIESIGCQFNLIGRSQTTQKAEFINFIKEKIDNGIPVIARGVIGPPEPGIITGYRDNGNILLGWNVFQNYSEYAANVRFDESGYYITDRWWENQSTNALMSFGEITGKRYTVRNVVENAIEVMTPRRHYEYAKAGYAYEAWKKALLDESQINKDMVSSLLVERLMCHQDAVDCLADGRKNAYKYFKKLADKNPKQPLYAKIAERFAESAACALKMYQVLGGWERGEKQIQALASREIREKIGYLIDECKAIDEKAWLLLQDLLKVL
;
A
#
# COMPACT_ATOMS: atom_id res chain seq x y z
N MET A 1 2.32 -23.22 6.12
CA MET A 1 0.92 -23.18 5.67
C MET A 1 0.70 -23.31 4.17
N GLY A 2 1.70 -23.18 3.28
CA GLY A 2 1.60 -23.64 1.88
C GLY A 2 0.46 -23.07 1.02
N ILE A 3 -0.16 -21.96 1.43
CA ILE A 3 -1.27 -21.34 0.70
C ILE A 3 -0.69 -20.59 -0.49
N GLU A 4 -1.04 -21.01 -1.70
CA GLU A 4 -0.66 -20.31 -2.92
C GLU A 4 -1.51 -19.04 -3.08
N LEU A 5 -0.83 -17.91 -3.28
CA LEU A 5 -1.43 -16.61 -3.53
C LEU A 5 -0.57 -15.86 -4.55
N ASP A 6 -1.15 -15.55 -5.71
CA ASP A 6 -0.53 -14.68 -6.70
C ASP A 6 -0.53 -13.23 -6.22
N TYR A 7 0.51 -12.47 -6.57
CA TYR A 7 0.62 -11.06 -6.21
C TYR A 7 -0.59 -10.25 -6.70
N THR A 8 -1.06 -10.49 -7.93
CA THR A 8 -2.23 -9.80 -8.51
C THR A 8 -3.46 -10.02 -7.63
N ASP A 9 -3.73 -11.29 -7.28
CA ASP A 9 -4.88 -11.65 -6.47
C ASP A 9 -4.74 -11.05 -5.05
N ALA A 10 -3.55 -11.06 -4.45
CA ALA A 10 -3.29 -10.46 -3.14
C ALA A 10 -3.69 -8.97 -3.06
N ILE A 11 -3.14 -8.14 -3.95
CA ILE A 11 -3.35 -6.69 -3.90
C ILE A 11 -4.74 -6.26 -4.39
N VAL A 12 -5.37 -7.07 -5.25
CA VAL A 12 -6.75 -6.82 -5.68
C VAL A 12 -7.73 -7.18 -4.57
N TYR A 13 -7.55 -8.32 -3.90
CA TYR A 13 -8.47 -8.76 -2.84
C TYR A 13 -8.47 -7.83 -1.64
N CYS A 14 -7.29 -7.33 -1.25
CA CYS A 14 -7.16 -6.39 -0.14
C CYS A 14 -7.47 -4.93 -0.51
N GLY A 15 -7.83 -4.63 -1.76
CA GLY A 15 -8.20 -3.28 -2.19
C GLY A 15 -7.02 -2.38 -2.56
N MET A 16 -5.79 -2.79 -2.29
CA MET A 16 -4.58 -2.01 -2.56
C MET A 16 -4.41 -1.66 -4.04
N ALA A 17 -4.88 -2.52 -4.95
CA ALA A 17 -4.86 -2.27 -6.40
C ALA A 17 -5.69 -1.05 -6.83
N PHE A 18 -6.61 -0.60 -5.98
CA PHE A 18 -7.56 0.49 -6.25
C PHE A 18 -7.22 1.79 -5.51
N ARG A 19 -6.18 1.79 -4.66
CA ARG A 19 -5.88 2.91 -3.78
C ARG A 19 -5.26 4.10 -4.51
N LEU A 20 -5.57 5.27 -3.98
CA LEU A 20 -4.80 6.50 -4.12
C LEU A 20 -5.19 7.38 -2.92
N SER A 21 -4.20 7.80 -2.15
CA SER A 21 -4.35 8.69 -1.00
C SER A 21 -3.34 9.81 -1.10
N TRP A 22 -3.70 10.99 -0.61
CA TRP A 22 -2.81 12.14 -0.61
C TRP A 22 -3.02 12.98 0.64
N ASN A 23 -1.95 13.18 1.42
CA ASN A 23 -1.93 14.06 2.56
C ASN A 23 -2.04 15.52 2.07
N GLU A 24 -3.12 16.22 2.46
CA GLU A 24 -3.38 17.59 2.03
C GLU A 24 -2.54 18.63 2.80
N THR A 25 -1.81 18.20 3.85
CA THR A 25 -1.08 19.11 4.76
C THR A 25 0.44 19.06 4.59
N THR A 26 0.99 17.97 4.04
CA THR A 26 2.43 17.81 3.84
C THR A 26 2.75 16.84 2.71
N TRP A 27 3.98 16.91 2.21
CA TRP A 27 4.53 15.92 1.30
C TRP A 27 4.97 14.70 2.11
N ASP A 28 4.15 13.67 2.06
CA ASP A 28 4.24 12.51 2.92
C ASP A 28 4.58 11.26 2.10
N GLY A 29 5.70 10.60 2.41
CA GLY A 29 6.03 9.28 1.85
C GLY A 29 4.97 8.21 2.18
N GLY A 30 4.19 8.43 3.23
CA GLY A 30 3.02 7.63 3.60
C GLY A 30 1.84 7.74 2.64
N ASN A 31 1.85 8.64 1.64
CA ASN A 31 0.76 8.76 0.65
C ASN A 31 0.44 7.42 -0.07
N VAL A 32 1.42 6.52 -0.18
CA VAL A 32 1.26 5.18 -0.76
C VAL A 32 1.06 4.05 0.24
N GLY A 33 1.09 4.38 1.53
CA GLY A 33 0.98 3.43 2.63
C GLY A 33 -0.27 2.58 2.51
N ASP A 34 -0.09 1.26 2.66
CA ASP A 34 -1.16 0.27 2.62
C ASP A 34 -2.27 0.58 3.64
N ILE A 35 -1.90 1.05 4.82
CA ILE A 35 -2.81 1.43 5.91
C ILE A 35 -3.81 2.54 5.54
N PHE A 36 -3.52 3.34 4.52
CA PHE A 36 -4.41 4.43 4.09
C PHE A 36 -5.39 4.00 2.99
N THR A 37 -5.36 2.74 2.56
CA THR A 37 -6.30 2.16 1.56
C THR A 37 -7.75 2.32 2.02
N PHE A 38 -8.03 1.97 3.27
CA PHE A 38 -9.32 2.15 3.94
C PHE A 38 -9.20 3.17 5.07
N ASP A 39 -10.32 3.50 5.70
CA ASP A 39 -10.34 4.42 6.85
C ASP A 39 -9.98 3.68 8.15
N ASP A 40 -10.33 2.39 8.25
CA ASP A 40 -9.74 1.49 9.25
C ASP A 40 -8.39 0.96 8.74
N PRO A 41 -7.25 1.31 9.39
CA PRO A 41 -5.92 0.91 8.93
C PRO A 41 -5.67 -0.59 9.03
N SER A 42 -6.44 -1.32 9.85
CA SER A 42 -6.34 -2.78 9.94
C SER A 42 -7.05 -3.49 8.78
N LYS A 43 -7.97 -2.81 8.10
CA LYS A 43 -8.88 -3.42 7.14
C LYS A 43 -8.14 -3.99 5.94
N VAL A 44 -7.09 -3.33 5.46
CA VAL A 44 -6.27 -3.85 4.34
C VAL A 44 -5.68 -5.23 4.66
N PHE A 45 -5.11 -5.40 5.86
CA PHE A 45 -4.54 -6.67 6.32
C PHE A 45 -5.61 -7.73 6.56
N ARG A 46 -6.73 -7.32 7.18
CA ARG A 46 -7.90 -8.19 7.39
C ARG A 46 -8.41 -8.73 6.06
N ARG A 47 -8.62 -7.85 5.07
CA ARG A 47 -9.07 -8.24 3.72
C ARG A 47 -8.09 -9.19 3.06
N ALA A 48 -6.78 -8.94 3.16
CA ALA A 48 -5.77 -9.83 2.61
C ALA A 48 -5.85 -11.24 3.21
N ILE A 49 -5.89 -11.36 4.54
CA ILE A 49 -5.90 -12.65 5.25
C ILE A 49 -7.23 -13.40 5.09
N GLU A 50 -8.35 -12.71 5.18
CA GLU A 50 -9.67 -13.33 4.98
C GLU A 50 -9.89 -13.77 3.53
N SER A 51 -9.30 -13.07 2.55
CA SER A 51 -9.50 -13.41 1.14
C SER A 51 -9.01 -14.80 0.76
N ILE A 52 -8.00 -15.31 1.48
CA ILE A 52 -7.46 -16.66 1.28
C ILE A 52 -8.12 -17.72 2.15
N GLY A 53 -9.15 -17.35 2.92
CA GLY A 53 -9.92 -18.26 3.77
C GLY A 53 -9.29 -18.52 5.12
N CYS A 54 -8.65 -17.51 5.72
CA CYS A 54 -8.11 -17.55 7.08
C CYS A 54 -8.80 -16.51 7.97
N GLN A 55 -8.94 -16.79 9.26
CA GLN A 55 -9.30 -15.75 10.24
C GLN A 55 -8.16 -14.74 10.39
N PHE A 56 -8.51 -13.49 10.68
CA PHE A 56 -7.55 -12.42 10.97
C PHE A 56 -7.46 -12.16 12.47
N ASN A 57 -6.24 -12.24 13.02
CA ASN A 57 -5.96 -11.86 14.39
C ASN A 57 -5.14 -10.56 14.42
N LEU A 58 -5.46 -9.67 15.36
CA LEU A 58 -4.75 -8.40 15.56
C LEU A 58 -4.67 -8.07 17.04
N ILE A 59 -3.49 -7.63 17.47
CA ILE A 59 -3.32 -6.86 18.70
C ILE A 59 -2.61 -5.55 18.36
N GLY A 60 -3.20 -4.43 18.77
CA GLY A 60 -2.65 -3.08 18.60
C GLY A 60 -2.03 -2.58 19.90
N ARG A 61 -0.99 -1.76 19.80
CA ARG A 61 -0.39 -1.08 20.94
C ARG A 61 -1.18 0.20 21.23
N SER A 62 -1.63 0.33 22.47
CA SER A 62 -2.21 1.55 23.02
C SER A 62 -1.46 1.98 24.28
N GLN A 63 -1.89 3.07 24.93
CA GLN A 63 -1.30 3.53 26.18
C GLN A 63 -1.43 2.52 27.33
N THR A 64 -2.42 1.63 27.28
CA THR A 64 -2.67 0.63 28.32
C THR A 64 -2.13 -0.75 27.98
N THR A 65 -1.66 -0.96 26.75
CA THR A 65 -1.16 -2.25 26.30
C THR A 65 0.20 -2.57 26.91
N GLN A 66 0.31 -3.74 27.53
CA GLN A 66 1.52 -4.20 28.18
C GLN A 66 2.37 -5.04 27.23
N LYS A 67 3.71 -4.98 27.39
CA LYS A 67 4.68 -5.82 26.64
C LYS A 67 4.31 -7.31 26.71
N ALA A 68 3.82 -7.75 27.86
CA ALA A 68 3.42 -9.14 28.10
C ALA A 68 2.29 -9.61 27.17
N GLU A 69 1.35 -8.74 26.78
CA GLU A 69 0.26 -9.10 25.88
C GLU A 69 0.79 -9.39 24.46
N PHE A 70 1.72 -8.56 23.98
CA PHE A 70 2.40 -8.79 22.70
C PHE A 70 3.26 -10.06 22.74
N ILE A 71 4.00 -10.28 23.83
CA ILE A 71 4.78 -11.52 24.02
C ILE A 71 3.86 -12.74 23.98
N ASN A 72 2.74 -12.72 24.70
CA ASN A 72 1.80 -13.84 24.72
C ASN A 72 1.24 -14.13 23.33
N PHE A 73 0.86 -13.09 22.58
CA PHE A 73 0.42 -13.24 21.19
C PHE A 73 1.50 -13.87 20.31
N ILE A 74 2.75 -13.37 20.39
CA ILE A 74 3.86 -13.91 19.60
C ILE A 74 4.07 -15.38 19.92
N LYS A 75 4.18 -15.72 21.20
CA LYS A 75 4.43 -17.10 21.65
C LYS A 75 3.32 -18.02 21.19
N GLU A 76 2.06 -17.66 21.42
CA GLU A 76 0.90 -18.46 21.01
C GLU A 76 0.97 -18.80 19.52
N LYS A 77 1.29 -17.84 18.65
CA LYS A 77 1.33 -18.08 17.21
C LYS A 77 2.58 -18.85 16.77
N ILE A 78 3.75 -18.45 17.25
CA ILE A 78 5.02 -19.09 16.88
C ILE A 78 5.09 -20.54 17.37
N ASP A 79 4.62 -20.83 18.59
CA ASP A 79 4.61 -22.19 19.14
C ASP A 79 3.67 -23.13 18.35
N ASN A 80 2.67 -22.56 17.66
CA ASN A 80 1.78 -23.27 16.74
C ASN A 80 2.29 -23.27 15.28
N GLY A 81 3.52 -22.82 15.02
CA GLY A 81 4.11 -22.78 13.68
C GLY A 81 3.55 -21.70 12.77
N ILE A 82 2.91 -20.66 13.32
CA ILE A 82 2.32 -19.55 12.59
C ILE A 82 3.22 -18.31 12.76
N PRO A 83 3.86 -17.81 11.68
CA PRO A 83 4.63 -16.58 11.76
C PRO A 83 3.72 -15.37 12.06
N VAL A 84 4.27 -14.38 12.75
CA VAL A 84 3.56 -13.15 13.11
C VAL A 84 4.01 -12.02 12.20
N ILE A 85 3.07 -11.27 11.65
CA ILE A 85 3.35 -10.02 10.94
C ILE A 85 3.39 -8.91 11.99
N ALA A 86 4.49 -8.18 12.07
CA ALA A 86 4.68 -7.13 13.06
C ALA A 86 5.02 -5.82 12.38
N ARG A 87 4.38 -4.73 12.79
CA ARG A 87 4.69 -3.39 12.28
C ARG A 87 5.65 -2.68 13.21
N GLY A 88 6.75 -2.18 12.65
CA GLY A 88 7.69 -1.29 13.34
C GLY A 88 8.66 -1.95 14.32
N VAL A 89 8.90 -3.26 14.21
CA VAL A 89 9.94 -3.94 15.00
C VAL A 89 11.33 -3.33 14.71
N ILE A 90 11.60 -3.03 13.44
CA ILE A 90 12.80 -2.32 12.96
C ILE A 90 12.35 -1.15 12.09
N GLY A 91 12.95 0.01 12.31
CA GLY A 91 12.73 1.20 11.50
C GLY A 91 11.32 1.80 11.64
N PRO A 92 10.78 2.43 10.58
CA PRO A 92 9.43 2.99 10.58
C PRO A 92 8.37 1.89 10.80
N PRO A 93 7.09 2.24 11.03
CA PRO A 93 6.02 1.26 11.30
C PRO A 93 5.61 0.45 10.05
N GLU A 94 6.57 -0.16 9.37
CA GLU A 94 6.41 -0.99 8.18
C GLU A 94 6.31 -2.47 8.58
N PRO A 95 5.57 -3.29 7.81
CA PRO A 95 5.38 -4.69 8.12
C PRO A 95 6.68 -5.50 7.94
N GLY A 96 7.04 -6.23 8.99
CA GLY A 96 8.03 -7.30 8.96
C GLY A 96 7.42 -8.60 9.48
N ILE A 97 8.21 -9.67 9.46
CA ILE A 97 7.81 -10.99 9.95
C ILE A 97 8.61 -11.31 11.20
N ILE A 98 7.96 -11.83 12.23
CA ILE A 98 8.56 -12.53 13.36
C ILE A 98 8.37 -14.02 13.10
N THR A 99 9.48 -14.76 13.12
CA THR A 99 9.50 -16.20 12.85
C THR A 99 9.99 -17.02 14.05
N GLY A 100 10.47 -16.36 15.10
CA GLY A 100 10.94 -17.01 16.30
C GLY A 100 11.13 -16.02 17.44
N TYR A 101 11.33 -16.57 18.64
CA TYR A 101 11.70 -15.80 19.81
C TYR A 101 12.72 -16.56 20.66
N ARG A 102 13.48 -15.83 21.47
CA ARG A 102 14.36 -16.33 22.53
C ARG A 102 14.05 -15.58 23.82
N ASP A 103 14.55 -16.09 24.94
CA ASP A 103 14.35 -15.47 26.26
C ASP A 103 12.88 -15.10 26.54
N ASN A 104 11.99 -16.09 26.40
CA ASN A 104 10.56 -15.95 26.67
C ASN A 104 9.86 -14.78 25.94
N GLY A 105 10.32 -14.43 24.73
CA GLY A 105 9.72 -13.37 23.92
C GLY A 105 10.40 -12.00 24.05
N ASN A 106 11.40 -11.87 24.93
CA ASN A 106 12.18 -10.64 25.06
C ASN A 106 13.07 -10.41 23.83
N ILE A 107 13.53 -11.48 23.18
CA ILE A 107 14.37 -11.42 21.98
C ILE A 107 13.55 -11.98 20.82
N LEU A 108 13.43 -11.23 19.73
CA LEU A 108 12.71 -11.66 18.52
C LEU A 108 13.70 -12.01 17.41
N LEU A 109 13.31 -13.01 16.61
CA LEU A 109 13.95 -13.42 15.37
C LEU A 109 12.99 -13.21 14.20
N GLY A 110 13.44 -12.64 13.09
CA GLY A 110 12.57 -12.45 11.94
C GLY A 110 13.21 -11.78 10.74
N TRP A 111 12.39 -11.26 9.83
CA TRP A 111 12.87 -10.53 8.66
C TRP A 111 12.12 -9.20 8.50
N ASN A 112 12.86 -8.14 8.13
CA ASN A 112 12.30 -6.83 7.82
C ASN A 112 13.14 -6.17 6.71
N VAL A 113 12.52 -5.43 5.80
CA VAL A 113 13.22 -4.75 4.70
C VAL A 113 14.29 -3.76 5.18
N PHE A 114 14.04 -3.10 6.31
CA PHE A 114 14.95 -2.12 6.91
C PHE A 114 16.08 -2.74 7.74
N GLN A 115 16.12 -4.07 7.91
CA GLN A 115 17.10 -4.71 8.79
C GLN A 115 18.56 -4.47 8.36
N ASN A 116 18.80 -4.20 7.07
CA ASN A 116 20.14 -3.92 6.52
C ASN A 116 20.43 -2.42 6.33
N TYR A 117 19.49 -1.54 6.69
CA TYR A 117 19.63 -0.10 6.52
C TYR A 117 20.30 0.46 7.78
N SER A 118 21.49 1.04 7.61
CA SER A 118 22.35 1.47 8.73
C SER A 118 21.66 2.41 9.72
N GLU A 119 20.76 3.26 9.22
CA GLU A 119 19.95 4.21 9.97
C GLU A 119 18.91 3.54 10.89
N TYR A 120 18.53 2.28 10.63
CA TYR A 120 17.53 1.53 11.39
C TYR A 120 18.10 0.28 12.09
N ALA A 121 19.29 -0.17 11.67
CA ALA A 121 19.89 -1.43 12.10
C ALA A 121 20.84 -1.33 13.31
N ALA A 122 20.98 -0.15 13.93
CA ALA A 122 22.01 0.12 14.96
C ALA A 122 22.05 -0.88 16.14
N ASN A 123 20.93 -1.52 16.47
CA ASN A 123 20.84 -2.52 17.55
C ASN A 123 20.34 -3.89 17.05
N VAL A 124 20.43 -4.13 15.74
CA VAL A 124 20.02 -5.38 15.12
C VAL A 124 21.23 -6.28 14.97
N ARG A 125 21.12 -7.51 15.49
CA ARG A 125 22.07 -8.60 15.21
C ARG A 125 21.51 -9.48 14.12
N PHE A 126 22.35 -10.34 13.54
CA PHE A 126 21.92 -11.29 12.52
C PHE A 126 22.16 -12.73 12.93
N ASP A 127 21.17 -13.56 12.67
CA ASP A 127 21.30 -15.00 12.67
C ASP A 127 22.00 -15.49 11.40
N GLU A 128 22.56 -16.70 11.39
CA GLU A 128 23.22 -17.28 10.21
C GLU A 128 22.26 -17.41 9.00
N SER A 129 20.96 -17.48 9.26
CA SER A 129 19.90 -17.42 8.24
C SER A 129 19.73 -16.06 7.55
N GLY A 130 20.38 -15.00 8.04
CA GLY A 130 20.19 -13.62 7.60
C GLY A 130 18.99 -12.92 8.23
N TYR A 131 18.35 -13.54 9.21
CA TYR A 131 17.24 -12.95 9.97
C TYR A 131 17.75 -12.01 11.05
N TYR A 132 17.01 -10.93 11.31
CA TYR A 132 17.29 -10.04 12.41
C TYR A 132 17.12 -10.76 13.75
N ILE A 133 17.93 -10.37 14.73
CA ILE A 133 17.80 -10.68 16.15
C ILE A 133 17.77 -9.34 16.89
N THR A 134 16.72 -9.07 17.65
CA THR A 134 16.59 -7.83 18.44
C THR A 134 15.94 -8.05 19.79
N ASP A 135 16.46 -7.37 20.82
CA ASP A 135 15.91 -7.29 22.17
C ASP A 135 15.32 -5.90 22.49
N ARG A 136 15.30 -4.99 21.50
CA ARG A 136 14.81 -3.61 21.62
C ARG A 136 13.46 -3.36 20.94
N TRP A 137 12.80 -4.43 20.51
CA TRP A 137 11.58 -4.33 19.70
C TRP A 137 10.44 -3.61 20.43
N TRP A 138 10.32 -3.74 21.74
CA TRP A 138 9.24 -3.09 22.50
C TRP A 138 9.52 -1.60 22.76
N GLU A 139 10.78 -1.27 22.99
CA GLU A 139 11.26 0.09 23.23
C GLU A 139 11.18 0.94 21.96
N ASN A 140 11.20 0.30 20.78
CA ASN A 140 10.84 0.97 19.53
C ASN A 140 9.36 1.40 19.57
N GLN A 141 9.12 2.71 19.61
CA GLN A 141 7.77 3.29 19.65
C GLN A 141 6.99 3.05 18.35
N SER A 142 7.69 2.76 17.24
CA SER A 142 7.05 2.37 15.98
C SER A 142 6.45 0.97 16.02
N THR A 143 6.85 0.12 16.98
CA THR A 143 6.18 -1.17 17.21
C THR A 143 4.76 -0.94 17.68
N ASN A 144 3.79 -1.07 16.79
CA ASN A 144 2.42 -0.63 17.04
C ASN A 144 1.34 -1.69 16.79
N ALA A 145 1.64 -2.79 16.11
CA ALA A 145 0.67 -3.85 15.85
C ALA A 145 1.34 -5.19 15.58
N LEU A 146 0.69 -6.27 16.03
CA LEU A 146 0.97 -7.64 15.63
C LEU A 146 -0.27 -8.26 15.00
N MET A 147 -0.06 -8.99 13.92
CA MET A 147 -1.09 -9.64 13.13
C MET A 147 -0.70 -11.07 12.86
N SER A 148 -1.68 -11.95 12.73
CA SER A 148 -1.43 -13.32 12.32
C SER A 148 -2.64 -13.92 11.62
N PHE A 149 -2.37 -15.00 10.89
CA PHE A 149 -3.39 -15.92 10.45
C PHE A 149 -3.99 -16.64 11.67
N GLY A 150 -5.31 -16.79 11.68
CA GLY A 150 -6.03 -17.65 12.59
C GLY A 150 -6.44 -18.97 11.90
N GLU A 151 -7.57 -19.53 12.33
CA GLU A 151 -8.07 -20.78 11.78
C GLU A 151 -8.34 -20.68 10.26
N ILE A 152 -8.10 -21.79 9.56
CA ILE A 152 -8.46 -21.93 8.15
C ILE A 152 -9.97 -22.14 8.08
N THR A 153 -10.69 -21.14 7.57
CA THR A 153 -12.14 -21.16 7.41
C THR A 153 -12.56 -21.75 6.05
N GLY A 154 -11.67 -21.73 5.06
CA GLY A 154 -11.94 -22.14 3.67
C GLY A 154 -12.84 -21.17 2.89
N LYS A 155 -13.40 -20.13 3.53
CA LYS A 155 -14.28 -19.14 2.89
C LYS A 155 -13.44 -18.05 2.23
N ARG A 156 -13.21 -18.19 0.93
CA ARG A 156 -12.46 -17.20 0.13
C ARG A 156 -13.36 -16.07 -0.36
N TYR A 157 -12.74 -14.96 -0.74
CA TYR A 157 -13.46 -13.82 -1.29
C TYR A 157 -14.06 -14.15 -2.66
N THR A 158 -15.30 -13.70 -2.84
CA THR A 158 -16.01 -13.74 -4.12
C THR A 158 -15.69 -12.51 -4.96
N VAL A 159 -16.07 -12.53 -6.24
CA VAL A 159 -15.99 -11.33 -7.09
C VAL A 159 -16.77 -10.16 -6.48
N ARG A 160 -17.91 -10.43 -5.82
CA ARG A 160 -18.67 -9.41 -5.10
C ARG A 160 -17.83 -8.72 -4.03
N ASN A 161 -17.13 -9.49 -3.20
CA ASN A 161 -16.29 -8.91 -2.13
C ASN A 161 -15.17 -8.01 -2.69
N VAL A 162 -14.56 -8.43 -3.81
CA VAL A 162 -13.52 -7.62 -4.49
C VAL A 162 -14.11 -6.32 -5.04
N VAL A 163 -15.27 -6.38 -5.68
CA VAL A 163 -15.94 -5.19 -6.25
C VAL A 163 -16.40 -4.24 -5.14
N GLU A 164 -16.93 -4.74 -4.03
CA GLU A 164 -17.29 -3.93 -2.86
C GLU A 164 -16.08 -3.21 -2.28
N ASN A 165 -14.95 -3.92 -2.10
CA ASN A 165 -13.71 -3.31 -1.63
C ASN A 165 -13.20 -2.24 -2.62
N ALA A 166 -13.23 -2.52 -3.92
CA ALA A 166 -12.81 -1.57 -4.95
C ALA A 166 -13.67 -0.29 -4.93
N ILE A 167 -14.99 -0.43 -4.84
CA ILE A 167 -15.92 0.71 -4.77
C ILE A 167 -15.66 1.54 -3.52
N GLU A 168 -15.48 0.90 -2.36
CA GLU A 168 -15.18 1.61 -1.11
C GLU A 168 -13.87 2.42 -1.23
N VAL A 169 -12.80 1.79 -1.73
CA VAL A 169 -11.49 2.44 -1.90
C VAL A 169 -11.57 3.59 -2.90
N MET A 170 -12.25 3.41 -4.03
CA MET A 170 -12.36 4.40 -5.11
C MET A 170 -13.44 5.47 -4.86
N THR A 171 -14.16 5.42 -3.74
CA THR A 171 -15.13 6.46 -3.38
C THR A 171 -14.40 7.70 -2.86
N PRO A 172 -14.56 8.88 -3.51
CA PRO A 172 -13.93 10.13 -3.07
C PRO A 172 -14.36 10.51 -1.66
N ARG A 173 -13.39 10.73 -0.77
CA ARG A 173 -13.63 11.14 0.62
C ARG A 173 -12.38 11.75 1.24
N ARG A 174 -12.55 12.35 2.41
CA ARG A 174 -11.46 12.79 3.29
C ARG A 174 -11.53 12.02 4.59
N HIS A 175 -10.37 11.65 5.11
CA HIS A 175 -10.24 11.01 6.41
C HIS A 175 -8.98 11.53 7.09
N TYR A 176 -9.17 12.27 8.18
CA TYR A 176 -8.12 13.10 8.79
C TYR A 176 -7.45 14.01 7.76
N GLU A 177 -6.12 14.02 7.67
CA GLU A 177 -5.34 14.84 6.74
C GLU A 177 -5.31 14.29 5.30
N TYR A 178 -5.90 13.12 5.04
CA TYR A 178 -5.81 12.44 3.74
C TYR A 178 -7.06 12.61 2.89
N ALA A 179 -6.86 13.15 1.68
CA ALA A 179 -7.79 13.00 0.58
C ALA A 179 -7.64 11.61 -0.06
N LYS A 180 -8.74 11.02 -0.54
CA LYS A 180 -8.77 9.68 -1.12
C LYS A 180 -9.49 9.65 -2.47
N ALA A 181 -9.08 8.71 -3.32
CA ALA A 181 -9.61 8.48 -4.66
C ALA A 181 -9.66 9.78 -5.49
N GLY A 182 -10.82 10.16 -6.04
CA GLY A 182 -10.97 11.38 -6.87
C GLY A 182 -10.41 12.64 -6.21
N TYR A 183 -10.58 12.80 -4.89
CA TYR A 183 -10.03 13.97 -4.17
C TYR A 183 -8.52 13.90 -3.99
N ALA A 184 -7.92 12.70 -3.96
CA ALA A 184 -6.47 12.55 -3.88
C ALA A 184 -5.79 13.05 -5.16
N TYR A 185 -6.38 12.80 -6.34
CA TYR A 185 -5.90 13.35 -7.61
C TYR A 185 -5.89 14.89 -7.60
N GLU A 186 -6.98 15.50 -7.10
CA GLU A 186 -7.11 16.96 -7.01
C GLU A 186 -6.07 17.55 -6.03
N ALA A 187 -5.92 16.95 -4.85
CA ALA A 187 -4.95 17.37 -3.86
C ALA A 187 -3.50 17.22 -4.35
N TRP A 188 -3.18 16.09 -4.99
CA TRP A 188 -1.88 15.83 -5.58
C TRP A 188 -1.52 16.85 -6.65
N LYS A 189 -2.42 17.08 -7.61
CA LYS A 189 -2.23 18.10 -8.64
C LYS A 189 -2.04 19.49 -8.05
N LYS A 190 -2.86 19.86 -7.06
CA LYS A 190 -2.76 21.16 -6.39
C LYS A 190 -1.39 21.32 -5.75
N ALA A 191 -0.91 20.33 -4.99
CA ALA A 191 0.41 20.37 -4.36
C ALA A 191 1.54 20.47 -5.40
N LEU A 192 1.45 19.69 -6.49
CA LEU A 192 2.43 19.70 -7.57
C LEU A 192 2.52 21.06 -8.28
N LEU A 193 1.38 21.73 -8.49
CA LEU A 193 1.31 23.02 -9.18
C LEU A 193 1.47 24.24 -8.26
N ASP A 194 1.81 24.04 -7.00
CA ASP A 194 2.05 25.14 -6.06
C ASP A 194 3.54 25.56 -6.11
N GLU A 195 3.82 26.77 -6.63
CA GLU A 195 5.19 27.30 -6.74
C GLU A 195 5.85 27.51 -5.36
N SER A 196 5.07 27.64 -4.30
CA SER A 196 5.61 27.69 -2.94
C SER A 196 6.13 26.32 -2.47
N GLN A 197 5.62 25.23 -3.06
CA GLN A 197 5.96 23.85 -2.71
C GLN A 197 7.02 23.24 -3.62
N ILE A 198 7.13 23.72 -4.87
CA ILE A 198 8.14 23.28 -5.84
C ILE A 198 8.54 24.48 -6.71
N ASN A 199 9.81 24.85 -6.67
CA ASN A 199 10.39 25.84 -7.57
C ASN A 199 11.87 25.53 -7.86
N LYS A 200 12.43 26.20 -8.87
CA LYS A 200 13.81 25.99 -9.35
C LYS A 200 14.90 26.35 -8.34
N ASP A 201 14.59 27.20 -7.38
CA ASP A 201 15.55 27.71 -6.38
C ASP A 201 15.43 26.93 -5.04
N MET A 202 14.58 25.91 -5.01
CA MET A 202 14.36 25.06 -3.83
C MET A 202 15.59 24.23 -3.50
N VAL A 203 15.84 24.04 -2.20
CA VAL A 203 16.92 23.18 -1.70
C VAL A 203 16.76 21.77 -2.26
N SER A 204 17.85 21.21 -2.78
CA SER A 204 17.86 19.91 -3.47
C SER A 204 17.24 18.78 -2.65
N SER A 205 17.49 18.71 -1.34
CA SER A 205 16.90 17.68 -0.47
C SER A 205 15.38 17.73 -0.40
N LEU A 206 14.78 18.93 -0.44
CA LEU A 206 13.33 19.08 -0.51
C LEU A 206 12.82 18.62 -1.88
N LEU A 207 13.47 19.01 -2.98
CA LEU A 207 13.07 18.52 -4.31
C LEU A 207 13.15 17.00 -4.45
N VAL A 208 14.13 16.36 -3.80
CA VAL A 208 14.20 14.89 -3.70
C VAL A 208 12.96 14.33 -3.02
N GLU A 209 12.56 14.88 -1.87
CA GLU A 209 11.34 14.46 -1.17
C GLU A 209 10.07 14.66 -2.03
N ARG A 210 9.95 15.79 -2.73
CA ARG A 210 8.83 16.08 -3.65
C ARG A 210 8.78 15.06 -4.78
N LEU A 211 9.93 14.74 -5.37
CA LEU A 211 10.05 13.74 -6.43
C LEU A 211 9.67 12.36 -5.92
N MET A 212 10.17 11.95 -4.76
CA MET A 212 9.85 10.67 -4.14
C MET A 212 8.34 10.51 -3.96
N CYS A 213 7.68 11.47 -3.30
CA CYS A 213 6.24 11.44 -3.06
C CYS A 213 5.42 11.44 -4.36
N HIS A 214 5.84 12.22 -5.37
CA HIS A 214 5.19 12.23 -6.67
C HIS A 214 5.32 10.86 -7.36
N GLN A 215 6.53 10.30 -7.45
CA GLN A 215 6.76 9.02 -8.11
C GLN A 215 6.12 7.86 -7.36
N ASP A 216 6.06 7.90 -6.03
CA ASP A 216 5.33 6.91 -5.24
C ASP A 216 3.85 6.87 -5.63
N ALA A 217 3.20 8.04 -5.78
CA ALA A 217 1.81 8.09 -6.28
C ALA A 217 1.68 7.52 -7.71
N VAL A 218 2.67 7.76 -8.59
CA VAL A 218 2.71 7.16 -9.93
C VAL A 218 2.85 5.64 -9.85
N ASP A 219 3.76 5.11 -9.01
CA ASP A 219 3.95 3.68 -8.79
C ASP A 219 2.67 3.01 -8.29
N CYS A 220 1.98 3.65 -7.34
CA CYS A 220 0.70 3.17 -6.80
C CYS A 220 -0.35 2.98 -7.90
N LEU A 221 -0.46 3.95 -8.82
CA LEU A 221 -1.39 3.85 -9.95
C LEU A 221 -0.90 2.83 -10.98
N ALA A 222 0.35 2.90 -11.40
CA ALA A 222 0.89 2.03 -12.45
C ALA A 222 0.83 0.55 -12.05
N ASP A 223 1.30 0.19 -10.86
CA ASP A 223 1.26 -1.20 -10.39
C ASP A 223 -0.16 -1.64 -10.00
N GLY A 224 -0.85 -0.83 -9.19
CA GLY A 224 -2.18 -1.18 -8.71
C GLY A 224 -3.17 -1.39 -9.85
N ARG A 225 -3.26 -0.44 -10.79
CA ARG A 225 -4.19 -0.49 -11.92
C ARG A 225 -3.81 -1.57 -12.93
N LYS A 226 -2.51 -1.85 -13.14
CA LYS A 226 -2.06 -2.98 -13.97
C LYS A 226 -2.54 -4.31 -13.42
N ASN A 227 -2.48 -4.51 -12.10
CA ASN A 227 -2.93 -5.75 -11.48
C ASN A 227 -4.47 -5.84 -11.42
N ALA A 228 -5.18 -4.72 -11.23
CA ALA A 228 -6.62 -4.67 -11.42
C ALA A 228 -7.02 -5.08 -12.85
N TYR A 229 -6.33 -4.58 -13.87
CA TYR A 229 -6.51 -5.00 -15.27
C TYR A 229 -6.36 -6.51 -15.42
N LYS A 230 -5.24 -7.09 -14.96
CA LYS A 230 -4.98 -8.54 -15.07
C LYS A 230 -6.11 -9.36 -14.45
N TYR A 231 -6.57 -8.95 -13.26
CA TYR A 231 -7.65 -9.63 -12.56
C TYR A 231 -8.97 -9.59 -13.34
N PHE A 232 -9.42 -8.39 -13.76
CA PHE A 232 -10.66 -8.26 -14.51
C PHE A 232 -10.59 -8.86 -15.92
N LYS A 233 -9.41 -8.87 -16.54
CA LYS A 233 -9.18 -9.59 -17.81
C LYS A 233 -9.35 -11.09 -17.65
N LYS A 234 -8.75 -11.68 -16.60
CA LYS A 234 -8.95 -13.09 -16.23
C LYS A 234 -10.43 -13.42 -15.99
N LEU A 235 -11.19 -12.52 -15.37
CA LEU A 235 -12.63 -12.68 -15.20
C LEU A 235 -13.39 -12.60 -16.52
N ALA A 236 -13.05 -11.65 -17.40
CA ALA A 236 -13.66 -11.50 -18.72
C ALA A 236 -13.46 -12.75 -19.59
N ASP A 237 -12.24 -13.30 -19.59
CA ASP A 237 -11.88 -14.49 -20.37
C ASP A 237 -12.65 -15.73 -19.90
N LYS A 238 -12.88 -15.85 -18.59
CA LYS A 238 -13.68 -16.94 -18.00
C LYS A 238 -15.18 -16.73 -18.15
N ASN A 239 -15.64 -15.49 -18.32
CA ASN A 239 -17.05 -15.13 -18.32
C ASN A 239 -17.39 -14.20 -19.50
N PRO A 240 -17.26 -14.67 -20.76
CA PRO A 240 -17.39 -13.81 -21.95
C PRO A 240 -18.80 -13.20 -22.12
N LYS A 241 -19.82 -13.74 -21.44
CA LYS A 241 -21.19 -13.21 -21.43
C LYS A 241 -21.38 -12.00 -20.52
N GLN A 242 -20.42 -11.69 -19.65
CA GLN A 242 -20.45 -10.52 -18.76
C GLN A 242 -19.53 -9.43 -19.32
N PRO A 243 -20.03 -8.50 -20.16
CA PRO A 243 -19.20 -7.51 -20.84
C PRO A 243 -18.58 -6.48 -19.89
N LEU A 244 -19.12 -6.31 -18.67
CA LEU A 244 -18.58 -5.34 -17.71
C LEU A 244 -17.15 -5.68 -17.28
N TYR A 245 -16.79 -6.97 -17.18
CA TYR A 245 -15.43 -7.35 -16.82
C TYR A 245 -14.40 -6.84 -17.84
N ALA A 246 -14.68 -6.98 -19.13
CA ALA A 246 -13.78 -6.51 -20.19
C ALA A 246 -13.66 -4.97 -20.18
N LYS A 247 -14.79 -4.26 -20.03
CA LYS A 247 -14.81 -2.79 -19.95
C LYS A 247 -14.02 -2.27 -18.75
N ILE A 248 -14.19 -2.88 -17.57
CA ILE A 248 -13.46 -2.52 -16.36
C ILE A 248 -11.96 -2.77 -16.55
N ALA A 249 -11.60 -3.95 -17.09
CA ALA A 249 -10.21 -4.29 -17.37
C ALA A 249 -9.55 -3.24 -18.29
N GLU A 250 -10.23 -2.85 -19.37
CA GLU A 250 -9.74 -1.84 -20.30
C GLU A 250 -9.50 -0.48 -19.61
N ARG A 251 -10.45 0.00 -18.78
CA ARG A 251 -10.25 1.26 -18.05
C ARG A 251 -9.03 1.20 -17.13
N PHE A 252 -8.82 0.08 -16.43
CA PHE A 252 -7.63 -0.06 -15.58
C PHE A 252 -6.32 -0.18 -16.36
N ALA A 253 -6.34 -0.79 -17.54
CA ALA A 253 -5.19 -0.80 -18.44
C ALA A 253 -4.83 0.61 -18.92
N GLU A 254 -5.83 1.39 -19.30
CA GLU A 254 -5.65 2.79 -19.70
C GLU A 254 -5.11 3.66 -18.54
N SER A 255 -5.64 3.48 -17.33
CA SER A 255 -5.20 4.21 -16.13
C SER A 255 -3.73 3.91 -15.82
N ALA A 256 -3.34 2.63 -15.83
CA ALA A 256 -1.94 2.22 -15.65
C ALA A 256 -1.02 2.80 -16.74
N ALA A 257 -1.44 2.75 -18.01
CA ALA A 257 -0.67 3.29 -19.12
C ALA A 257 -0.54 4.81 -19.03
N CYS A 258 -1.59 5.52 -18.58
CA CYS A 258 -1.57 6.95 -18.37
C CYS A 258 -0.61 7.35 -17.24
N ALA A 259 -0.60 6.63 -16.12
CA ALA A 259 0.35 6.85 -15.04
C ALA A 259 1.81 6.72 -15.53
N LEU A 260 2.11 5.70 -16.35
CA LEU A 260 3.46 5.50 -16.90
C LEU A 260 3.93 6.65 -17.82
N LYS A 261 3.01 7.40 -18.46
CA LYS A 261 3.39 8.60 -19.22
C LYS A 261 4.01 9.68 -18.34
N MET A 262 3.67 9.74 -17.04
CA MET A 262 4.25 10.72 -16.11
C MET A 262 5.76 10.52 -15.94
N TYR A 263 6.23 9.26 -15.92
CA TYR A 263 7.66 8.96 -15.95
C TYR A 263 8.33 9.45 -17.23
N GLN A 264 7.68 9.27 -18.37
CA GLN A 264 8.22 9.73 -19.65
C GLN A 264 8.38 11.25 -19.68
N VAL A 265 7.42 11.98 -19.10
CA VAL A 265 7.47 13.44 -18.98
C VAL A 265 8.63 13.91 -18.07
N LEU A 266 8.95 13.17 -17.02
CA LEU A 266 10.14 13.41 -16.19
C LEU A 266 11.46 12.96 -16.84
N GLY A 267 11.39 12.27 -17.97
CA GLY A 267 12.55 11.73 -18.67
C GLY A 267 13.06 10.40 -18.11
N GLY A 268 12.25 9.68 -17.33
CA GLY A 268 12.51 8.33 -16.83
C GLY A 268 11.79 7.99 -15.52
N TRP A 269 11.84 6.71 -15.13
CA TRP A 269 11.31 6.22 -13.84
C TRP A 269 12.32 6.36 -12.71
N GLU A 270 13.59 6.63 -13.04
CA GLU A 270 14.66 6.83 -12.08
C GLU A 270 14.37 8.04 -11.20
N ARG A 271 15.01 8.10 -10.04
CA ARG A 271 14.82 9.17 -9.05
C ARG A 271 16.08 10.02 -8.92
N GLY A 272 16.73 10.29 -10.06
CA GLY A 272 18.05 10.93 -10.13
C GLY A 272 17.99 12.43 -10.42
N GLU A 273 19.16 13.05 -10.52
CA GLU A 273 19.32 14.50 -10.75
C GLU A 273 18.51 15.00 -11.95
N LYS A 274 18.48 14.23 -13.05
CA LYS A 274 17.70 14.56 -14.25
C LYS A 274 16.22 14.74 -13.93
N GLN A 275 15.61 13.79 -13.20
CA GLN A 275 14.20 13.85 -12.84
C GLN A 275 13.91 14.94 -11.81
N ILE A 276 14.85 15.18 -10.88
CA ILE A 276 14.77 16.28 -9.90
C ILE A 276 14.70 17.63 -10.62
N GLN A 277 15.61 17.87 -11.58
CA GLN A 277 15.61 19.10 -12.38
C GLN A 277 14.37 19.22 -13.27
N ALA A 278 13.90 18.12 -13.86
CA ALA A 278 12.67 18.11 -14.63
C ALA A 278 11.46 18.49 -13.77
N LEU A 279 11.32 17.93 -12.58
CA LEU A 279 10.23 18.25 -11.65
C LEU A 279 10.25 19.72 -11.22
N ALA A 280 11.43 20.34 -11.10
CA ALA A 280 11.55 21.76 -10.77
C ALA A 280 11.04 22.69 -11.89
N SER A 281 10.87 22.20 -13.12
CA SER A 281 10.27 22.95 -14.22
C SER A 281 8.74 23.03 -14.14
N ARG A 282 8.21 24.26 -14.14
CA ARG A 282 6.76 24.51 -14.17
C ARG A 282 6.07 23.83 -15.35
N GLU A 283 6.63 23.96 -16.54
CA GLU A 283 6.06 23.38 -17.76
C GLU A 283 5.92 21.86 -17.67
N ILE A 284 6.91 21.20 -17.06
CA ILE A 284 6.88 19.76 -16.81
C ILE A 284 5.78 19.41 -15.81
N ARG A 285 5.66 20.15 -14.71
CA ARG A 285 4.60 19.93 -13.71
C ARG A 285 3.21 20.16 -14.29
N GLU A 286 3.03 21.11 -15.20
CA GLU A 286 1.76 21.33 -15.91
C GLU A 286 1.40 20.13 -16.78
N LYS A 287 2.35 19.60 -17.57
CA LYS A 287 2.17 18.37 -18.35
C LYS A 287 1.76 17.18 -17.46
N ILE A 288 2.42 17.02 -16.32
CA ILE A 288 2.05 16.01 -15.33
C ILE A 288 0.65 16.28 -14.77
N GLY A 289 0.31 17.53 -14.45
CA GLY A 289 -1.01 17.92 -13.96
C GLY A 289 -2.15 17.54 -14.91
N TYR A 290 -1.94 17.66 -16.23
CA TYR A 290 -2.91 17.18 -17.23
C TYR A 290 -3.06 15.65 -17.21
N LEU A 291 -1.95 14.91 -17.07
CA LEU A 291 -1.98 13.46 -16.95
C LEU A 291 -2.66 12.99 -15.65
N ILE A 292 -2.55 13.77 -14.57
CA ILE A 292 -3.24 13.52 -13.30
C ILE A 292 -4.76 13.62 -13.51
N ASP A 293 -5.24 14.65 -14.21
CA ASP A 293 -6.65 14.78 -14.57
C ASP A 293 -7.13 13.63 -15.49
N GLU A 294 -6.30 13.22 -16.45
CA GLU A 294 -6.60 12.10 -17.35
C GLU A 294 -6.76 10.79 -16.56
N CYS A 295 -5.83 10.49 -15.65
CA CYS A 295 -5.93 9.31 -14.76
C CYS A 295 -7.21 9.36 -13.91
N LYS A 296 -7.50 10.51 -13.31
CA LYS A 296 -8.71 10.72 -12.51
C LYS A 296 -9.98 10.39 -13.32
N ALA A 297 -10.10 10.94 -14.53
CA ALA A 297 -11.27 10.73 -15.38
C ALA A 297 -11.42 9.26 -15.83
N ILE A 298 -10.30 8.56 -16.06
CA ILE A 298 -10.32 7.12 -16.38
C ILE A 298 -10.78 6.30 -15.16
N ASP A 299 -10.23 6.58 -13.99
CA ASP A 299 -10.57 5.89 -12.74
C ASP A 299 -12.02 6.14 -12.31
N GLU A 300 -12.55 7.36 -12.48
CA GLU A 300 -13.96 7.69 -12.23
C GLU A 300 -14.89 6.84 -13.11
N LYS A 301 -14.54 6.63 -14.39
CA LYS A 301 -15.29 5.72 -15.29
C LYS A 301 -15.18 4.27 -14.84
N ALA A 302 -14.00 3.82 -14.41
CA ALA A 302 -13.82 2.47 -13.87
C ALA A 302 -14.67 2.24 -12.61
N TRP A 303 -14.73 3.24 -11.73
CA TRP A 303 -15.55 3.24 -10.51
C TRP A 303 -17.05 3.13 -10.82
N LEU A 304 -17.56 3.89 -11.80
CA LEU A 304 -18.97 3.77 -12.24
C LEU A 304 -19.26 2.37 -12.80
N LEU A 305 -18.36 1.80 -13.60
CA LEU A 305 -18.51 0.44 -14.12
C LEU A 305 -18.50 -0.62 -13.01
N LEU A 306 -17.70 -0.44 -11.96
CA LEU A 306 -17.70 -1.32 -10.79
C LEU A 306 -19.06 -1.27 -10.07
N GLN A 307 -19.65 -0.08 -9.91
CA GLN A 307 -20.99 0.06 -9.33
C GLN A 307 -22.06 -0.64 -10.16
N ASP A 308 -21.99 -0.55 -11.48
CA ASP A 308 -22.91 -1.27 -12.37
C ASP A 308 -22.70 -2.79 -12.29
N LEU A 309 -21.45 -3.24 -12.20
CA LEU A 309 -21.13 -4.65 -12.01
C LEU A 309 -21.71 -5.19 -10.70
N LEU A 310 -21.64 -4.42 -9.60
CA LEU A 310 -22.16 -4.84 -8.30
C LEU A 310 -23.67 -5.14 -8.33
N LYS A 311 -24.43 -4.46 -9.19
CA LYS A 311 -25.89 -4.64 -9.34
C LYS A 311 -26.26 -5.98 -10.02
N VAL A 312 -25.31 -6.59 -10.73
CA VAL A 312 -25.54 -7.80 -11.54
C VAL A 312 -24.72 -9.02 -11.09
N LEU A 313 -23.81 -8.82 -10.13
CA LEU A 313 -23.26 -9.90 -9.29
C LEU A 313 -24.33 -10.36 -8.28
#